data_AF-A0A511M741-F1
#
_entry.id   AF-A0A511M741-F1
#
_cell.length_a   1.000
_cell.length_b   1.000
_cell.length_c   1.000
_cell.angle_alpha   90.00
_cell.angle_beta   90.00
_cell.angle_gamma   90.00
#
_symmetry.space_group_name_H-M   'P 1'
#
loop_
_entity.id
_entity.type
_entity.pdbx_description
1 polymer ?
#
loop_
_entity_poly.entity_id
_entity_poly.type
_entity_poly.pdbx_seq_one_letter_code
_entity_poly.pdbx_strand_id
1 'polypeptide(L)'
;MTTAERFWNPGPYQQLPRRIPLFQNETIASFITRLAAANHIAVDDMHDHLGGWEPDRDWINLEWTSFATGYSIETLIDRLPGFTRPDLERLPIGTACRRCAVRRGVLGPVTIYRDLHLNVCLRHRLWIGGDSHATQKDVTSFPDLIRAQRQHNLLMHRHGVQTTTAAFTTASQALQHGTDFATYPDAVALTGILISERQPPPEPSNPRPRSPRRAGADIHQII
;
A
#
# COMPACT_ATOMS: atom_id res chain seq x y z
N MET A 1 26.27 17.76 20.21
CA MET A 1 25.38 17.70 21.38
C MET A 1 25.79 16.52 22.24
N THR A 2 25.63 16.65 23.55
CA THR A 2 25.98 15.67 24.56
C THR A 2 24.72 15.02 25.12
N THR A 3 24.83 13.80 25.64
CA THR A 3 23.69 13.00 26.11
C THR A 3 22.86 13.71 27.18
N ALA A 4 23.47 14.60 27.97
CA ALA A 4 22.80 15.37 29.02
C ALA A 4 21.80 16.43 28.48
N GLU A 5 21.99 16.95 27.27
CA GLU A 5 21.13 17.98 26.68
C GLU A 5 19.78 17.41 26.21
N ARG A 6 19.76 16.15 25.73
CA ARG A 6 18.55 15.47 25.22
C ARG A 6 17.52 15.15 26.31
N PHE A 7 17.92 15.02 27.58
CA PHE A 7 17.00 14.74 28.71
C PHE A 7 16.07 15.92 29.07
N TRP A 8 16.32 17.12 28.54
CA TRP A 8 15.52 18.32 28.82
C TRP A 8 14.56 18.69 27.68
N ASN A 9 14.34 17.82 26.69
CA ASN A 9 13.23 17.98 25.75
C ASN A 9 11.90 17.67 26.49
N PRO A 10 11.00 18.64 26.71
CA PRO A 10 9.74 18.44 27.42
C PRO A 10 8.60 18.05 26.47
N GLY A 11 8.91 17.88 25.18
CA GLY A 11 7.96 17.55 24.13
C GLY A 11 7.39 18.76 23.40
N PRO A 12 6.43 18.52 22.49
CA PRO A 12 5.83 19.55 21.66
C PRO A 12 4.98 20.52 22.50
N TYR A 13 5.38 21.80 22.55
CA TYR A 13 4.62 22.86 23.21
C TYR A 13 3.38 23.33 22.44
N GLN A 14 3.30 23.04 21.13
CA GLN A 14 2.18 23.41 20.25
C GLN A 14 1.99 22.37 19.13
N GLN A 15 0.85 22.45 18.44
CA GLN A 15 0.61 21.68 17.22
C GLN A 15 1.49 22.16 16.05
N LEU A 16 1.88 21.21 15.19
CA LEU A 16 2.62 21.47 13.96
C LEU A 16 1.76 22.26 12.95
N PRO A 17 2.31 23.30 12.29
CA PRO A 17 1.55 24.15 11.37
C PRO A 17 0.87 23.43 10.20
N ARG A 18 1.39 22.27 9.77
CA ARG A 18 0.79 21.45 8.71
C ARG A 18 0.58 20.01 9.16
N ARG A 19 -0.68 19.57 9.14
CA ARG A 19 -1.09 18.18 9.33
C ARG A 19 -1.01 17.42 8.00
N ILE A 20 -0.63 16.15 8.03
CA ILE A 20 -0.63 15.26 6.86
C ILE A 20 -1.71 14.18 6.98
N PRO A 21 -2.31 13.71 5.86
CA PRO A 21 -3.26 12.61 5.91
C PRO A 21 -2.54 11.29 6.24
N LEU A 22 -3.07 10.57 7.23
CA LEU A 22 -2.67 9.22 7.60
C LEU A 22 -3.18 8.17 6.60
N PHE A 23 -2.41 7.11 6.38
CA PHE A 23 -2.80 5.95 5.56
C PHE A 23 -3.04 4.71 6.43
N GLN A 24 -3.60 3.66 5.84
CA GLN A 24 -3.79 2.39 6.54
C GLN A 24 -2.46 1.61 6.55
N ASN A 25 -2.05 1.12 7.70
CA ASN A 25 -0.82 0.36 7.91
C ASN A 25 0.46 1.13 7.49
N GLU A 26 0.46 2.45 7.65
CA GLU A 26 1.61 3.29 7.30
C GLU A 26 2.78 3.06 8.27
N THR A 27 4.01 3.02 7.77
CA THR A 27 5.21 2.87 8.62
C THR A 27 5.51 4.17 9.36
N ILE A 28 6.14 4.09 10.54
CA ILE A 28 6.44 5.29 11.33
C ILE A 28 7.45 6.16 10.58
N ALA A 29 8.49 5.58 9.97
CA ALA A 29 9.43 6.29 9.10
C ALA A 29 8.75 7.00 7.90
N SER A 30 7.71 6.41 7.28
CA SER A 30 6.93 7.07 6.21
C SER A 30 6.19 8.29 6.76
N PHE A 31 5.53 8.11 7.90
CA PHE A 31 4.77 9.16 8.56
C PHE A 31 5.67 10.33 8.98
N ILE A 32 6.78 10.08 9.68
CA ILE A 32 7.76 11.09 10.11
C ILE A 32 8.32 11.81 8.87
N THR A 33 8.81 11.07 7.86
CA THR A 33 9.40 11.66 6.64
C THR A 33 8.42 12.60 5.94
N ARG A 34 7.14 12.19 5.81
CA ARG A 34 6.09 13.01 5.19
C ARG A 34 5.70 14.21 6.05
N LEU A 35 5.69 14.08 7.37
CA LEU A 35 5.33 15.14 8.31
C LEU A 35 6.43 16.20 8.40
N ALA A 36 7.70 15.78 8.43
CA ALA A 36 8.89 16.62 8.33
C ALA A 36 8.87 17.44 7.03
N ALA A 37 8.71 16.77 5.88
CA ALA A 37 8.62 17.42 4.57
C ALA A 37 7.45 18.41 4.45
N ALA A 38 6.30 18.10 5.06
CA ALA A 38 5.13 18.98 5.05
C ALA A 38 5.30 20.22 5.95
N ASN A 39 6.13 20.15 7.00
CA ASN A 39 6.40 21.26 7.92
C ASN A 39 7.74 21.98 7.62
N HIS A 40 8.50 21.54 6.62
CA HIS A 40 9.83 22.06 6.25
C HIS A 40 10.88 21.94 7.37
N ILE A 41 10.84 20.82 8.10
CA ILE A 41 11.77 20.45 9.18
C ILE A 41 12.58 19.22 8.72
N ALA A 42 13.80 18.99 9.24
CA ALA A 42 14.54 17.77 8.92
C ALA A 42 13.84 16.51 9.50
N VAL A 43 14.13 15.34 8.94
CA VAL A 43 13.54 14.07 9.41
C VAL A 43 13.98 13.79 10.85
N ASP A 44 15.26 14.00 11.16
CA ASP A 44 15.85 13.76 12.47
C ASP A 44 15.36 14.80 13.52
N ASP A 45 15.26 16.08 13.14
CA ASP A 45 14.64 17.11 13.98
C ASP A 45 13.16 16.79 14.31
N MET A 46 12.40 16.27 13.32
CA MET A 46 11.00 15.86 13.51
C MET A 46 10.91 14.62 14.40
N HIS A 47 11.82 13.66 14.27
CA HIS A 47 11.91 12.47 15.11
C HIS A 47 12.18 12.84 16.58
N ASP A 48 13.20 13.66 16.83
CA ASP A 48 13.53 14.13 18.20
C ASP A 48 12.41 15.03 18.76
N HIS A 49 11.73 15.84 17.93
CA HIS A 49 10.55 16.62 18.34
C HIS A 49 9.34 15.76 18.74
N LEU A 50 9.15 14.61 18.09
CA LEU A 50 8.14 13.60 18.45
C LEU A 50 8.63 12.66 19.58
N GLY A 51 9.78 12.95 20.18
CA GLY A 51 10.31 12.23 21.34
C GLY A 51 10.94 10.88 21.02
N GLY A 52 11.35 10.66 19.77
CA GLY A 52 12.14 9.49 19.40
C GLY A 52 13.57 9.54 19.95
N TRP A 53 14.23 8.37 20.00
CA TRP A 53 15.60 8.24 20.51
C TRP A 53 16.36 7.15 19.73
N GLU A 54 17.52 7.50 19.16
CA GLU A 54 18.45 6.55 18.55
C GLU A 54 18.84 5.43 19.56
N PRO A 55 18.78 4.15 19.17
CA PRO A 55 19.17 3.67 17.83
C PRO A 55 18.01 3.43 16.84
N ASP A 56 16.76 3.37 17.30
CA ASP A 56 15.63 2.95 16.47
C ASP A 56 14.89 4.16 15.86
N ARG A 57 14.99 4.32 14.54
CA ARG A 57 14.40 5.43 13.78
C ARG A 57 12.90 5.25 13.47
N ASP A 58 12.30 4.13 13.86
CA ASP A 58 10.85 3.90 13.79
C ASP A 58 10.16 4.08 15.17
N TRP A 59 10.86 4.49 16.24
CA TRP A 59 10.26 4.74 17.56
C TRP A 59 10.05 6.24 17.87
N ILE A 60 8.81 6.61 18.22
CA ILE A 60 8.42 7.96 18.66
C ILE A 60 7.38 7.89 19.80
N ASN A 61 7.25 8.96 20.58
CA ASN A 61 6.29 9.03 21.67
C ASN A 61 4.86 9.25 21.12
N LEU A 62 3.93 8.35 21.47
CA LEU A 62 2.55 8.34 21.00
C LEU A 62 1.71 9.53 21.51
N GLU A 63 1.90 9.95 22.76
CA GLU A 63 1.19 11.10 23.34
C GLU A 63 1.70 12.41 22.75
N TRP A 64 3.02 12.55 22.57
CA TRP A 64 3.62 13.70 21.90
C TRP A 64 3.20 13.76 20.43
N THR A 65 3.12 12.61 19.75
CA THR A 65 2.62 12.52 18.37
C THR A 65 1.15 12.93 18.28
N SER A 66 0.32 12.47 19.22
CA SER A 66 -1.09 12.89 19.34
C SER A 66 -1.20 14.41 19.49
N PHE A 67 -0.47 14.98 20.44
CA PHE A 67 -0.48 16.42 20.72
C PHE A 67 0.05 17.25 19.54
N ALA A 68 1.23 16.93 18.99
CA ALA A 68 1.87 17.66 17.90
C ALA A 68 1.05 17.63 16.60
N THR A 69 0.35 16.53 16.33
CA THR A 69 -0.34 16.32 15.04
C THR A 69 -1.85 16.57 15.10
N GLY A 70 -2.41 16.74 16.30
CA GLY A 70 -3.86 16.89 16.52
C GLY A 70 -4.68 15.66 16.14
N TYR A 71 -4.06 14.49 16.02
CA TYR A 71 -4.74 13.19 15.84
C TYR A 71 -4.95 12.53 17.19
N SER A 72 -6.08 11.85 17.39
CA SER A 72 -6.30 11.09 18.62
C SER A 72 -5.39 9.86 18.68
N ILE A 73 -5.12 9.37 19.89
CA ILE A 73 -4.25 8.20 20.12
C ILE A 73 -4.82 6.96 19.40
N GLU A 74 -6.14 6.77 19.41
CA GLU A 74 -6.81 5.67 18.71
C GLU A 74 -6.66 5.80 17.19
N THR A 75 -6.71 7.03 16.66
CA THR A 75 -6.49 7.32 15.24
C THR A 75 -5.04 7.03 14.83
N LEU A 76 -4.07 7.28 15.70
CA LEU A 76 -2.67 6.94 15.44
C LEU A 76 -2.46 5.43 15.48
N ILE A 77 -3.01 4.72 16.47
CA ILE A 77 -2.94 3.26 16.59
C ILE A 77 -3.58 2.54 15.39
N ASP A 78 -4.75 2.99 14.93
CA ASP A 78 -5.49 2.43 13.76
C ASP A 78 -4.72 2.60 12.43
N ARG A 79 -3.85 3.60 12.33
CA ARG A 79 -3.18 4.00 11.08
C ARG A 79 -1.71 3.58 11.02
N LEU A 80 -1.02 3.69 12.16
CA LEU A 80 0.41 3.49 12.34
C LEU A 80 0.62 2.30 13.31
N PRO A 81 0.53 1.05 12.82
CA PRO A 81 0.51 -0.13 13.69
C PRO A 81 1.84 -0.33 14.45
N GLY A 82 2.92 0.38 14.10
CA GLY A 82 4.19 0.35 14.83
C GLY A 82 4.05 0.71 16.32
N PHE A 83 3.01 1.46 16.70
CA PHE A 83 2.72 1.74 18.11
C PHE A 83 2.23 0.52 18.92
N THR A 84 1.77 -0.56 18.28
CA THR A 84 1.12 -1.68 18.98
C THR A 84 1.51 -3.09 18.52
N ARG A 85 2.18 -3.23 17.37
CA ARG A 85 2.49 -4.55 16.78
C ARG A 85 4.00 -4.82 16.70
N PRO A 86 4.56 -5.69 17.56
CA PRO A 86 5.97 -6.10 17.49
C PRO A 86 6.25 -7.16 16.42
N ASP A 87 5.26 -7.56 15.61
CA ASP A 87 5.40 -8.59 14.57
C ASP A 87 5.54 -8.02 13.14
N LEU A 88 5.54 -6.69 12.99
CA LEU A 88 5.48 -6.00 11.69
C LEU A 88 6.68 -6.22 10.78
N GLU A 89 7.87 -6.49 11.33
CA GLU A 89 9.07 -6.84 10.56
C GLU A 89 8.86 -8.06 9.65
N ARG A 90 7.90 -8.94 10.00
CA ARG A 90 7.53 -10.13 9.22
C ARG A 90 6.55 -9.82 8.09
N LEU A 91 5.96 -8.62 8.06
CA LEU A 91 5.07 -8.19 6.98
C LEU A 91 5.89 -7.55 5.86
N PRO A 92 5.65 -7.90 4.59
CA PRO A 92 6.40 -7.29 3.50
C PRO A 92 6.06 -5.81 3.38
N ILE A 93 7.09 -4.98 3.20
CA ILE A 93 6.92 -3.57 2.89
C ILE A 93 6.35 -3.42 1.46
N GLY A 94 5.47 -2.44 1.31
CA GLY A 94 4.92 -2.03 0.02
C GLY A 94 4.56 -0.55 0.02
N THR A 95 3.78 -0.13 -0.98
CA THR A 95 3.30 1.26 -1.08
C THR A 95 1.79 1.36 -1.17
N ALA A 96 1.22 2.39 -0.53
CA ALA A 96 -0.20 2.68 -0.68
C ALA A 96 -0.56 2.94 -2.15
N CYS A 97 -1.81 2.63 -2.53
CA CYS A 97 -2.29 2.85 -3.89
C CYS A 97 -2.10 4.32 -4.33
N ARG A 98 -1.36 4.55 -5.43
CA ARG A 98 -1.03 5.91 -5.92
C ARG A 98 -2.25 6.78 -6.18
N ARG A 99 -3.34 6.20 -6.70
CA ARG A 99 -4.63 6.92 -6.88
C ARG A 99 -5.33 7.24 -5.55
N CYS A 100 -5.09 6.46 -4.48
CA CYS A 100 -5.52 6.84 -3.12
C CYS A 100 -4.65 7.96 -2.53
N ALA A 101 -3.33 7.91 -2.75
CA ALA A 101 -2.39 8.94 -2.30
C ALA A 101 -2.71 10.30 -2.94
N VAL A 102 -2.80 10.36 -4.27
CA VAL A 102 -3.14 11.58 -5.02
C VAL A 102 -4.51 12.12 -4.62
N ARG A 103 -5.52 11.27 -4.38
CA ARG A 103 -6.84 11.71 -3.88
C ARG A 103 -6.81 12.31 -2.47
N ARG A 104 -5.72 12.13 -1.72
CA ARG A 104 -5.44 12.76 -0.42
C ARG A 104 -4.40 13.88 -0.52
N GLY A 105 -4.03 14.32 -1.72
CA GLY A 105 -3.03 15.37 -1.93
C GLY A 105 -1.57 14.93 -1.82
N VAL A 106 -1.30 13.61 -1.80
CA VAL A 106 0.06 13.06 -1.70
C VAL A 106 0.52 12.57 -3.07
N LEU A 107 1.59 13.17 -3.60
CA LEU A 107 2.15 12.82 -4.92
C LEU A 107 3.27 11.77 -4.84
N GLY A 108 3.97 11.71 -3.71
CA GLY A 108 5.04 10.74 -3.45
C GLY A 108 4.52 9.37 -3.00
N PRO A 109 5.42 8.38 -2.87
CA PRO A 109 5.09 7.11 -2.23
C PRO A 109 4.65 7.34 -0.77
N VAL A 110 3.80 6.44 -0.28
CA VAL A 110 3.51 6.26 1.14
C VAL A 110 3.85 4.81 1.46
N THR A 111 4.83 4.58 2.34
CA THR A 111 5.29 3.24 2.67
C THR A 111 4.36 2.61 3.69
N ILE A 112 3.96 1.37 3.44
CA ILE A 112 3.03 0.63 4.29
C ILE A 112 3.55 -0.78 4.57
N TYR A 113 3.17 -1.34 5.72
CA TYR A 113 3.19 -2.78 5.93
C TYR A 113 2.05 -3.38 5.09
N ARG A 114 2.41 -4.12 4.02
CA ARG A 114 1.44 -4.65 3.06
C ARG A 114 0.67 -5.80 3.69
N ASP A 115 -0.65 -5.68 3.69
CA ASP A 115 -1.54 -6.81 3.94
C ASP A 115 -1.38 -7.82 2.80
N LEU A 116 -0.93 -9.04 3.14
CA LEU A 116 -0.76 -10.16 2.22
C LEU A 116 -2.06 -10.51 1.47
N HIS A 117 -3.20 -10.14 2.03
CA HIS A 117 -4.52 -10.40 1.46
C HIS A 117 -5.03 -9.27 0.55
N LEU A 118 -4.27 -8.19 0.35
CA LEU A 118 -4.70 -7.02 -0.43
C LEU A 118 -3.72 -6.70 -1.59
N ASN A 119 -3.78 -7.52 -2.64
CA ASN A 119 -2.97 -7.36 -3.85
C ASN A 119 -3.57 -6.38 -4.88
N VAL A 120 -4.88 -6.07 -4.84
CA VAL A 120 -5.55 -5.15 -5.77
C VAL A 120 -6.35 -4.07 -5.02
N CYS A 121 -6.08 -2.80 -5.34
CA CYS A 121 -6.90 -1.69 -4.88
C CYS A 121 -8.25 -1.65 -5.63
N LEU A 122 -9.26 -2.35 -5.10
CA LEU A 122 -10.59 -2.49 -5.71
C LEU A 122 -11.26 -1.15 -6.10
N ARG A 123 -10.98 -0.06 -5.36
CA ARG A 123 -11.49 1.30 -5.65
C ARG A 123 -10.93 1.89 -6.94
N HIS A 124 -9.67 1.60 -7.24
CA HIS A 124 -8.91 2.28 -8.30
C HIS A 124 -8.38 1.33 -9.38
N ARG A 125 -8.69 0.02 -9.27
CA ARG A 125 -8.28 -1.05 -10.19
C ARG A 125 -6.79 -1.01 -10.49
N LEU A 126 -5.97 -0.86 -9.45
CA LEU A 126 -4.52 -0.94 -9.52
C LEU A 126 -4.03 -2.19 -8.79
N TRP A 127 -3.10 -2.91 -9.40
CA TRP A 127 -2.26 -3.88 -8.68
C TRP A 127 -1.38 -3.12 -7.67
N ILE A 128 -1.36 -3.60 -6.44
CA ILE A 128 -0.59 -3.05 -5.31
C ILE A 128 0.17 -4.13 -4.52
N GLY A 129 0.10 -5.40 -4.93
CA GLY A 129 0.89 -6.51 -4.39
C GLY A 129 2.42 -6.37 -4.59
N GLY A 130 2.83 -5.38 -5.38
CA GLY A 130 4.24 -5.06 -5.61
C GLY A 130 4.93 -4.37 -4.43
N ASP A 131 6.22 -4.14 -4.62
CA ASP A 131 7.14 -3.44 -3.71
C ASP A 131 6.93 -1.92 -3.68
N SER A 132 6.60 -1.31 -4.81
CA SER A 132 6.90 0.11 -5.07
C SER A 132 5.80 0.85 -5.82
N HIS A 133 5.82 2.18 -5.70
CA HIS A 133 4.82 3.08 -6.24
C HIS A 133 4.79 3.09 -7.79
N ALA A 134 5.92 2.79 -8.41
CA ALA A 134 6.10 2.70 -9.86
C ALA A 134 5.54 1.39 -10.45
N THR A 135 5.67 0.26 -9.75
CA THR A 135 5.23 -1.07 -10.25
C THR A 135 3.71 -1.29 -10.20
N GLN A 136 2.94 -0.34 -9.64
CA GLN A 136 1.47 -0.39 -9.63
C GLN A 136 0.88 -0.26 -11.06
N LYS A 137 0.48 -1.39 -11.67
CA LYS A 137 -0.19 -1.45 -13.00
C LYS A 137 -1.72 -1.34 -12.88
N ASP A 138 -2.37 -0.82 -13.91
CA ASP A 138 -3.84 -0.79 -14.01
C ASP A 138 -4.37 -2.17 -14.42
N VAL A 139 -5.26 -2.75 -13.62
CA VAL A 139 -5.86 -4.07 -13.82
C VAL A 139 -7.30 -4.01 -14.33
N THR A 140 -7.75 -2.87 -14.85
CA THR A 140 -9.10 -2.71 -15.42
C THR A 140 -9.40 -3.71 -16.55
N SER A 141 -8.38 -4.09 -17.34
CA SER A 141 -8.49 -5.10 -18.40
C SER A 141 -8.50 -6.55 -17.90
N PHE A 142 -8.32 -6.78 -16.60
CA PHE A 142 -8.22 -8.10 -15.97
C PHE A 142 -9.35 -8.26 -14.92
N PRO A 143 -10.62 -8.39 -15.36
CA PRO A 143 -11.77 -8.41 -14.46
C PRO A 143 -11.74 -9.59 -13.48
N ASP A 144 -11.08 -10.69 -13.83
CA ASP A 144 -10.96 -11.88 -12.99
C ASP A 144 -10.07 -11.64 -11.76
N LEU A 145 -8.99 -10.84 -11.87
CA LEU A 145 -8.20 -10.40 -10.70
C LEU A 145 -9.05 -9.54 -9.74
N ILE A 146 -9.95 -8.72 -10.30
CA ILE A 146 -10.88 -7.89 -9.52
C ILE A 146 -11.95 -8.78 -8.85
N ARG A 147 -12.40 -9.87 -9.49
CA ARG A 147 -13.34 -10.85 -8.91
C ARG A 147 -12.64 -11.67 -7.81
N ALA A 148 -11.44 -12.17 -8.08
CA ALA A 148 -10.59 -12.89 -7.13
C ALA A 148 -10.38 -12.10 -5.83
N GLN A 149 -9.92 -10.85 -5.92
CA GLN A 149 -9.73 -10.00 -4.74
C GLN A 149 -11.05 -9.74 -3.98
N ARG A 150 -12.19 -9.57 -4.67
CA ARG A 150 -13.50 -9.43 -4.01
C ARG A 150 -13.91 -10.70 -3.26
N GLN A 151 -13.73 -11.86 -3.89
CA GLN A 151 -14.04 -13.16 -3.31
C GLN A 151 -13.14 -13.43 -2.10
N HIS A 152 -11.84 -13.12 -2.20
CA HIS A 152 -10.88 -13.21 -1.09
C HIS A 152 -11.32 -12.35 0.11
N ASN A 153 -11.69 -11.09 -0.12
CA ASN A 153 -12.20 -10.22 0.94
C ASN A 153 -13.51 -10.76 1.57
N LEU A 154 -14.41 -11.35 0.77
CA LEU A 154 -15.63 -11.97 1.30
C LEU A 154 -15.34 -13.21 2.16
N LEU A 155 -14.32 -14.00 1.79
CA LEU A 155 -13.86 -15.15 2.59
C LEU A 155 -13.22 -14.68 3.91
N MET A 156 -12.32 -13.69 3.86
CA MET A 156 -11.72 -13.04 5.02
C MET A 156 -12.77 -12.53 6.01
N HIS A 157 -13.83 -11.88 5.52
CA HIS A 157 -14.93 -11.37 6.37
C HIS A 157 -15.85 -12.47 6.93
N ARG A 158 -15.97 -13.63 6.27
CA ARG A 158 -16.86 -14.74 6.70
C ARG A 158 -16.18 -15.77 7.60
N HIS A 159 -14.90 -16.04 7.37
CA HIS A 159 -14.17 -17.15 8.01
C HIS A 159 -12.97 -16.68 8.84
N GLY A 160 -12.71 -15.36 8.87
CA GLY A 160 -11.61 -14.76 9.60
C GLY A 160 -10.27 -14.85 8.86
N VAL A 161 -9.31 -14.05 9.32
CA VAL A 161 -7.96 -13.96 8.74
C VAL A 161 -7.28 -15.32 8.74
N GLN A 162 -7.12 -15.96 9.91
CA GLN A 162 -6.33 -17.19 10.07
C GLN A 162 -6.78 -18.33 9.14
N THR A 163 -8.07 -18.64 9.12
CA THR A 163 -8.66 -19.67 8.25
C THR A 163 -8.39 -19.39 6.78
N THR A 164 -8.56 -18.12 6.36
CA THR A 164 -8.37 -17.72 4.96
C THR A 164 -6.88 -17.69 4.59
N THR A 165 -5.98 -17.29 5.50
CA THR A 165 -4.52 -17.36 5.31
C THR A 165 -4.06 -18.81 5.16
N ALA A 166 -4.56 -19.73 5.98
CA ALA A 166 -4.24 -21.16 5.89
C ALA A 166 -4.70 -21.75 4.55
N ALA A 167 -5.97 -21.59 4.19
CA ALA A 167 -6.53 -22.06 2.92
C ALA A 167 -5.79 -21.47 1.69
N PHE A 168 -5.47 -20.18 1.73
CA PHE A 168 -4.69 -19.50 0.69
C PHE A 168 -3.27 -20.07 0.57
N THR A 169 -2.62 -20.36 1.70
CA THR A 169 -1.27 -20.94 1.72
C THR A 169 -1.27 -22.35 1.15
N THR A 170 -2.22 -23.21 1.56
CA THR A 170 -2.38 -24.56 1.01
C THR A 170 -2.67 -24.55 -0.49
N ALA A 171 -3.55 -23.67 -0.97
CA ALA A 171 -3.84 -23.49 -2.40
C ALA A 171 -2.60 -23.03 -3.19
N SER A 172 -1.80 -22.13 -2.61
CA SER A 172 -0.55 -21.65 -3.20
C SER A 172 0.51 -22.74 -3.30
N GLN A 173 0.64 -23.59 -2.27
CA GLN A 173 1.55 -24.72 -2.24
C GLN A 173 1.14 -25.81 -3.24
N ALA A 174 -0.15 -26.16 -3.31
CA ALA A 174 -0.67 -27.14 -4.26
C ALA A 174 -0.32 -26.78 -5.72
N LEU A 175 -0.46 -25.50 -6.08
CA LEU A 175 -0.06 -24.99 -7.41
C LEU A 175 1.46 -24.96 -7.62
N GLN A 176 2.24 -24.56 -6.61
CA GLN A 176 3.71 -24.54 -6.69
C GLN A 176 4.31 -25.96 -6.82
N HIS A 177 3.64 -26.96 -6.28
CA HIS A 177 4.05 -28.37 -6.35
C HIS A 177 3.35 -29.16 -7.48
N GLY A 178 2.49 -28.53 -8.28
CA GLY A 178 1.82 -29.15 -9.42
C GLY A 178 0.91 -30.33 -9.05
N THR A 179 0.38 -30.38 -7.83
CA THR A 179 -0.46 -31.49 -7.36
C THR A 179 -1.82 -31.47 -8.03
N ASP A 180 -2.30 -32.63 -8.47
CA ASP A 180 -3.58 -32.75 -9.17
C ASP A 180 -4.75 -32.31 -8.29
N PHE A 181 -5.57 -31.38 -8.82
CA PHE A 181 -6.63 -30.69 -8.09
C PHE A 181 -7.78 -31.63 -7.66
N ALA A 182 -7.87 -32.81 -8.26
CA ALA A 182 -8.87 -33.83 -7.93
C ALA A 182 -8.92 -34.23 -6.44
N THR A 183 -7.83 -34.01 -5.69
CA THR A 183 -7.72 -34.38 -4.27
C THR A 183 -8.55 -33.50 -3.32
N TYR A 184 -8.97 -32.29 -3.73
CA TYR A 184 -9.65 -31.33 -2.84
C TYR A 184 -10.89 -30.68 -3.51
N PRO A 185 -12.09 -31.29 -3.42
CA PRO A 185 -13.30 -30.75 -4.05
C PRO A 185 -13.66 -29.33 -3.57
N ASP A 186 -13.46 -29.04 -2.28
CA ASP A 186 -13.74 -27.72 -1.70
C ASP A 186 -12.74 -26.63 -2.15
N ALA A 187 -11.53 -27.01 -2.58
CA ALA A 187 -10.52 -26.04 -3.03
C ALA A 187 -10.90 -25.40 -4.37
N VAL A 188 -11.62 -26.12 -5.24
CA VAL A 188 -12.04 -25.63 -6.57
C VAL A 188 -13.02 -24.44 -6.46
N ALA A 189 -13.75 -24.32 -5.34
CA ALA A 189 -14.57 -23.15 -5.04
C ALA A 189 -13.75 -21.89 -4.64
N LEU A 190 -12.45 -22.03 -4.42
CA LEU A 190 -11.56 -21.00 -3.83
C LEU A 190 -10.39 -20.62 -4.75
N THR A 191 -9.95 -21.49 -5.66
CA THR A 191 -8.66 -21.39 -6.39
C THR A 191 -8.65 -20.48 -7.63
N GLY A 192 -9.50 -19.46 -7.69
CA GLY A 192 -9.53 -18.48 -8.80
C GLY A 192 -8.45 -17.39 -8.78
N ILE A 193 -7.39 -17.53 -7.98
CA ILE A 193 -6.57 -16.40 -7.49
C ILE A 193 -5.10 -16.41 -8.00
N LEU A 194 -4.54 -17.58 -8.33
CA LEU A 194 -3.10 -17.83 -8.15
C LEU A 194 -2.24 -17.84 -9.43
N ILE A 195 -2.42 -16.85 -10.31
CA ILE A 195 -1.46 -16.53 -11.40
C ILE A 195 -1.21 -15.00 -11.46
N SER A 196 -0.50 -14.45 -10.46
CA SER A 196 0.08 -13.09 -10.55
C SER A 196 1.14 -12.73 -9.49
N GLU A 197 1.29 -13.46 -8.38
CA GLU A 197 1.90 -12.92 -7.15
C GLU A 197 3.42 -12.58 -7.16
N ARG A 198 4.15 -12.84 -8.25
CA ARG A 198 5.58 -12.49 -8.35
C ARG A 198 5.97 -11.64 -9.56
N GLN A 199 5.02 -11.27 -10.42
CA GLN A 199 5.29 -10.37 -11.55
C GLN A 199 4.10 -9.42 -11.76
N PRO A 200 4.34 -8.14 -12.12
CA PRO A 200 3.26 -7.29 -12.61
C PRO A 200 2.66 -7.89 -13.89
N PRO A 201 1.36 -7.68 -14.17
CA PRO A 201 0.76 -8.17 -15.41
C PRO A 201 1.53 -7.64 -16.63
N PRO A 202 1.69 -8.45 -17.70
CA PRO A 202 2.43 -8.05 -18.89
C PRO A 202 1.79 -6.81 -19.51
N GLU A 203 2.63 -5.92 -20.05
CA GLU A 203 2.12 -4.68 -20.64
C GLU A 203 1.24 -4.98 -21.87
N PRO A 204 0.13 -4.24 -22.06
CA PRO A 204 -0.73 -4.43 -23.23
C PRO A 204 0.10 -4.21 -24.49
N SER A 205 0.08 -5.19 -25.40
CA SER A 205 0.89 -5.16 -26.61
C SER A 205 0.59 -3.91 -27.44
N ASN A 206 1.66 -3.18 -27.77
CA ASN A 206 1.61 -1.85 -28.35
C ASN A 206 0.67 -1.84 -29.58
N PRO A 207 -0.40 -1.01 -29.61
CA PRO A 207 -1.37 -1.03 -30.70
C PRO A 207 -0.67 -0.84 -32.04
N ARG A 208 -0.90 -1.78 -32.97
CA ARG A 208 -0.25 -1.79 -34.29
C ARG A 208 -0.36 -0.40 -34.93
N PRO A 209 0.72 0.11 -35.58
CA PRO A 209 0.68 1.40 -36.24
C PRO A 209 -0.49 1.42 -37.23
N ARG A 210 -1.35 2.43 -37.12
CA ARG A 210 -2.51 2.58 -38.01
C ARG A 210 -1.99 2.63 -39.45
N SER A 211 -2.48 1.74 -40.29
CA SER A 211 -2.17 1.75 -41.72
C SER A 211 -2.54 3.12 -42.31
N PRO A 212 -1.70 3.68 -43.20
CA PRO A 212 -1.99 4.96 -43.82
C PRO A 212 -3.31 4.86 -44.59
N ARG A 213 -4.21 5.83 -44.36
CA ARG A 213 -5.44 5.93 -45.15
C ARG A 213 -5.04 6.12 -46.61
N ARG A 214 -5.50 5.23 -47.50
CA ARG A 214 -5.46 5.50 -48.94
C ARG A 214 -6.24 6.79 -49.19
N ALA A 215 -5.60 7.77 -49.82
CA ALA A 215 -6.34 8.86 -50.43
C ALA A 215 -7.13 8.28 -51.61
N GLY A 216 -8.46 8.34 -51.53
CA GLY A 216 -9.30 8.16 -52.71
C GLY A 216 -9.30 9.46 -53.51
N ALA A 217 -9.13 9.36 -54.82
CA ALA A 217 -9.37 10.45 -55.75
C ALA A 217 -10.87 10.49 -56.15
N ASP A 218 -11.23 11.50 -56.95
CA ASP A 218 -12.45 11.64 -57.76
C ASP A 218 -13.78 11.80 -56.96
N ILE A 219 -14.72 12.71 -57.30
CA ILE A 219 -14.85 13.76 -58.34
C ILE A 219 -15.55 14.99 -57.69
N HIS A 220 -15.86 16.16 -58.29
CA HIS A 220 -16.26 16.54 -59.67
C HIS A 220 -15.79 17.97 -60.02
N GLN A 221 -16.32 18.54 -61.12
CA GLN A 221 -16.04 19.90 -61.64
C GLN A 221 -16.85 21.01 -60.92
N ILE A 222 -16.51 22.29 -61.20
CA ILE A 222 -17.44 23.29 -61.79
C ILE A 222 -16.66 24.57 -62.21
N ILE A 223 -16.99 25.08 -63.41
CA ILE A 223 -16.33 26.17 -64.18
C ILE A 223 -14.88 25.85 -64.58
#